data_AF-A0A7C1E3A1-F1
#
_entry.id   AF-A0A7C1E3A1-F1
#
_cell.length_a   1.000
_cell.length_b   1.000
_cell.length_c   1.000
_cell.angle_alpha   90.00
_cell.angle_beta   90.00
_cell.angle_gamma   90.00
#
_symmetry.space_group_name_H-M   'P 1'
#
loop_
_entity.id
_entity.type
_entity.pdbx_description
1 polymer ?
#
loop_
_entity_poly.entity_id
_entity_poly.type
_entity_poly.pdbx_seq_one_letter_code
_entity_poly.pdbx_strand_id
1 'polypeptide(L)'
;MIMISTENYLKALMHIEFDNQQATTSAIASRLSVSAASITEMTRRLAEEGLVEYIPYKPVVLTGQGRELAVQVVRRHRLWEMFLHKVLKMTWDQVHDEAENLEHCSSEKLIDNIDAFLGNPRFDPHGDPIPDKEGIFPEIPGSRLLSECQVGEMYNIVRVKDRSRDLMEYFSDFGFYLGRNIFLHHRLKDDQSLVVELGQQKTVISHFIASNIEVVGSKTLEDLKINEKGIVDEVNASGLLRSRLLDLGFTGGTEIEKTMIAPSGDPASYRVRDTTIALRNDEARKILLKNGR
;
A
#
# COMPACT_ATOMS: atom_id res chain seq x y z
N MET A 1 29.77 1.70 -19.12
CA MET A 1 28.90 2.89 -19.02
C MET A 1 27.48 2.36 -19.07
N ILE A 2 26.74 2.40 -17.95
CA ILE A 2 25.33 1.94 -17.92
C ILE A 2 24.56 2.93 -18.80
N MET A 3 23.92 2.44 -19.85
CA MET A 3 23.11 3.27 -20.74
C MET A 3 21.74 3.44 -20.08
N ILE A 4 21.41 4.67 -19.69
CA ILE A 4 20.08 4.99 -19.14
C ILE A 4 19.10 5.03 -20.30
N SER A 5 18.05 4.21 -20.25
CA SER A 5 16.97 4.30 -21.23
C SER A 5 16.15 5.58 -21.01
N THR A 6 15.56 6.12 -22.08
CA THR A 6 14.59 7.22 -21.97
C THR A 6 13.46 6.84 -21.00
N GLU A 7 13.00 5.59 -21.08
CA GLU A 7 11.94 5.04 -20.24
C GLU A 7 12.29 5.09 -18.74
N ASN A 8 13.51 4.68 -18.36
CA ASN A 8 13.96 4.75 -16.97
C ASN A 8 14.07 6.17 -16.45
N TYR A 9 14.54 7.10 -17.28
CA TYR A 9 14.61 8.50 -16.91
C TYR A 9 13.23 9.09 -16.62
N LEU A 10 12.28 8.87 -17.54
CA LEU A 10 10.92 9.40 -17.42
C LEU A 10 10.15 8.75 -16.25
N LYS A 11 10.34 7.44 -16.04
CA LYS A 11 9.82 6.72 -14.86
C LYS A 11 10.38 7.30 -13.56
N ALA A 12 11.69 7.59 -13.49
CA ALA A 12 12.31 8.21 -12.32
C ALA A 12 11.71 9.59 -12.00
N LEU A 13 11.51 10.43 -13.03
CA LEU A 13 10.84 11.73 -12.86
C LEU A 13 9.43 11.57 -12.27
N MET A 14 8.63 10.69 -12.85
CA MET A 14 7.27 10.44 -12.39
C MET A 14 7.21 9.97 -10.94
N HIS A 15 8.14 9.10 -10.51
CA HIS A 15 8.21 8.70 -9.11
C HIS A 15 8.54 9.85 -8.17
N ILE A 16 9.50 10.71 -8.52
CA ILE A 16 9.84 11.90 -7.72
C ILE A 16 8.63 12.83 -7.60
N GLU A 17 7.87 13.01 -8.68
CA GLU A 17 6.62 13.78 -8.66
C GLU A 17 5.58 13.15 -7.73
N PHE A 18 5.38 11.82 -7.77
CA PHE A 18 4.47 11.12 -6.85
C PHE A 18 4.87 11.23 -5.39
N ASP A 19 6.17 11.32 -5.11
CA ASP A 19 6.71 11.53 -3.77
C ASP A 19 6.60 13.01 -3.32
N ASN A 20 5.98 13.88 -4.13
CA ASN A 20 5.89 15.34 -3.93
C ASN A 20 7.26 16.02 -3.76
N GLN A 21 8.29 15.46 -4.41
CA GLN A 21 9.65 15.97 -4.35
C GLN A 21 9.99 16.81 -5.59
N GLN A 22 11.07 17.59 -5.49
CA GLN A 22 11.59 18.35 -6.63
C GLN A 22 12.52 17.46 -7.48
N ALA A 23 12.18 17.30 -8.76
CA ALA A 23 12.98 16.58 -9.75
C ALA A 23 14.22 17.36 -10.19
N THR A 24 15.18 17.52 -9.28
CA THR A 24 16.50 18.06 -9.59
C THR A 24 17.35 16.99 -10.30
N THR A 25 18.36 17.43 -11.06
CA THR A 25 19.30 16.49 -11.71
C THR A 25 20.06 15.62 -10.69
N SER A 26 20.29 16.12 -9.47
CA SER A 26 20.88 15.34 -8.39
C SER A 26 19.92 14.29 -7.82
N ALA A 27 18.64 14.62 -7.66
CA ALA A 27 17.62 13.65 -7.23
C ALA A 27 17.45 12.51 -8.24
N ILE A 28 17.38 12.85 -9.53
CA ILE A 28 17.30 11.86 -10.62
C ILE A 28 18.57 10.99 -10.67
N ALA A 29 19.75 11.60 -10.53
CA ALA A 29 21.02 10.89 -10.53
C ALA A 29 21.13 9.90 -9.37
N SER A 30 20.72 10.33 -8.18
CA SER A 30 20.67 9.47 -6.99
C SER A 30 19.72 8.29 -7.19
N ARG A 31 18.51 8.55 -7.71
CA ARG A 31 17.49 7.51 -7.91
C ARG A 31 17.92 6.46 -8.95
N LEU A 32 18.56 6.90 -10.02
CA LEU A 32 19.06 6.02 -11.08
C LEU A 32 20.46 5.45 -10.79
N SER A 33 21.08 5.82 -9.66
CA SER A 33 22.44 5.40 -9.29
C SER A 33 23.50 5.68 -10.38
N VAL A 34 23.44 6.88 -10.95
CA VAL A 34 24.31 7.34 -12.05
C VAL A 34 24.92 8.72 -11.76
N SER A 35 25.87 9.14 -12.60
CA SER A 35 26.52 10.46 -12.42
C SER A 35 25.58 11.62 -12.78
N ALA A 36 25.68 12.73 -12.05
CA ALA A 36 24.94 13.96 -12.36
C ALA A 36 25.25 14.53 -13.75
N ALA A 37 26.46 14.29 -14.26
CA ALA A 37 26.85 14.68 -15.61
C ALA A 37 26.04 13.91 -16.67
N SER A 38 25.92 12.58 -16.52
CA SER A 38 25.11 11.74 -17.40
C SER A 38 23.63 12.14 -17.40
N ILE A 39 23.09 12.47 -16.21
CA ILE A 39 21.72 12.98 -16.11
C ILE A 39 21.58 14.30 -16.84
N THR A 40 22.50 15.25 -16.66
CA THR A 40 22.40 16.56 -17.30
C THR A 40 22.43 16.47 -18.82
N GLU A 41 23.29 15.61 -19.38
CA GLU A 41 23.33 15.32 -20.81
C GLU A 41 22.01 14.72 -21.31
N MET A 42 21.50 13.70 -20.59
CA MET A 42 20.23 13.07 -20.89
C MET A 42 19.05 14.06 -20.82
N THR A 43 19.00 14.91 -19.78
CA THR A 43 17.97 15.94 -19.63
C THR A 43 17.94 16.86 -20.84
N ARG A 44 19.11 17.30 -21.31
CA ARG A 44 19.20 18.21 -22.46
C ARG A 44 18.69 17.53 -23.73
N ARG A 45 19.09 16.27 -23.96
CA ARG A 45 18.60 15.48 -25.10
C ARG A 45 17.08 15.29 -25.06
N LEU A 46 16.53 14.90 -23.91
CA LEU A 46 15.09 14.70 -23.75
C LEU A 46 14.29 16.00 -23.86
N ALA A 47 14.89 17.15 -23.54
CA ALA A 47 14.28 18.45 -23.76
C ALA A 47 14.23 18.80 -25.25
N GLU A 48 15.28 18.49 -26.01
CA GLU A 48 15.30 18.64 -27.48
C GLU A 48 14.28 17.69 -28.16
N GLU A 49 14.06 16.51 -27.59
CA GLU A 49 13.03 15.55 -28.03
C GLU A 49 11.60 15.95 -27.60
N GLY A 50 11.43 17.02 -26.81
CA GLY A 50 10.13 17.51 -26.37
C GLY A 50 9.46 16.68 -25.25
N LEU A 51 10.21 15.80 -24.58
CA LEU A 51 9.72 14.90 -23.53
C LEU A 51 9.80 15.53 -22.13
N VAL A 52 10.72 16.48 -21.92
CA VAL A 52 10.86 17.20 -20.66
C VAL A 52 11.07 18.69 -20.87
N GLU A 53 10.68 19.49 -19.90
CA GLU A 53 11.06 20.89 -19.81
C GLU A 53 12.30 21.02 -18.92
N TYR A 54 13.36 21.63 -19.47
CA TYR A 54 14.60 21.87 -18.75
C TYR A 54 14.95 23.36 -18.71
N ILE A 55 14.93 23.91 -17.50
CA ILE A 55 15.42 25.26 -17.22
C ILE A 55 16.59 25.12 -16.24
N PRO A 56 17.76 25.70 -16.52
CA PRO A 56 18.89 25.66 -15.60
C PRO A 56 18.51 26.05 -14.17
N TYR A 57 19.00 25.30 -13.19
CA TYR A 57 18.74 25.47 -11.75
C TYR A 57 17.28 25.28 -11.29
N LYS A 58 16.37 24.86 -12.19
CA LYS A 58 15.00 24.50 -11.83
C LYS A 58 14.78 22.98 -11.85
N PRO A 59 13.74 22.47 -11.19
CA PRO A 59 13.30 21.09 -11.36
C PRO A 59 12.98 20.79 -12.83
N VAL A 60 13.32 19.59 -13.26
CA VAL A 60 12.93 19.04 -14.56
C VAL A 60 11.45 18.65 -14.49
N VAL A 61 10.67 18.97 -15.52
CA VAL A 61 9.23 18.70 -15.55
C VAL A 61 8.90 17.84 -16.77
N LEU A 62 8.02 16.84 -16.62
CA LEU A 62 7.52 16.07 -17.76
C LEU A 62 6.60 16.95 -18.63
N THR A 63 6.80 16.93 -19.95
CA THR A 63 5.80 17.46 -20.90
C THR A 63 4.60 16.53 -20.97
N GLY A 64 3.54 16.90 -21.69
CA GLY A 64 2.40 15.99 -21.94
C GLY A 64 2.85 14.68 -22.59
N GLN A 65 3.68 14.75 -23.63
CA GLN A 65 4.22 13.57 -24.32
C GLN A 65 5.14 12.73 -23.42
N GLY A 66 6.03 13.38 -22.64
CA GLY A 66 6.88 12.68 -21.68
C GLY A 66 6.09 11.99 -20.58
N ARG A 67 4.99 12.61 -20.12
CA ARG A 67 4.09 12.03 -19.13
C ARG A 67 3.36 10.81 -19.69
N GLU A 68 2.82 10.86 -20.90
CA GLU A 68 2.19 9.71 -21.55
C GLU A 68 3.14 8.51 -21.62
N LEU A 69 4.37 8.73 -22.10
CA LEU A 69 5.38 7.67 -22.18
C LEU A 69 5.76 7.14 -20.79
N ALA A 70 5.96 8.02 -19.80
CA ALA A 70 6.25 7.62 -18.42
C ALA A 70 5.12 6.74 -17.84
N VAL A 71 3.85 7.12 -18.06
CA VAL A 71 2.69 6.35 -17.59
C VAL A 71 2.66 4.97 -18.23
N GLN A 72 2.92 4.87 -19.53
CA GLN A 72 2.99 3.57 -20.21
C GLN A 72 4.10 2.67 -19.66
N VAL A 73 5.28 3.22 -19.37
CA VAL A 73 6.38 2.47 -18.76
C VAL A 73 5.98 1.98 -17.36
N VAL A 74 5.42 2.85 -16.52
CA VAL A 74 4.94 2.49 -15.17
C VAL A 74 3.85 1.42 -15.22
N ARG A 75 2.92 1.52 -16.17
CA ARG A 75 1.86 0.52 -16.40
C ARG A 75 2.47 -0.85 -16.72
N ARG A 76 3.45 -0.89 -17.64
CA ARG A 76 4.15 -2.11 -18.03
C ARG A 76 4.88 -2.74 -16.86
N HIS A 77 5.64 -1.95 -16.12
CA HIS A 77 6.37 -2.39 -14.93
C HIS A 77 5.44 -3.08 -13.93
N ARG A 78 4.40 -2.38 -13.51
CA ARG A 78 3.49 -2.85 -12.46
C ARG A 78 2.66 -4.07 -12.88
N LEU A 79 2.28 -4.16 -14.15
CA LEU A 79 1.62 -5.36 -14.69
C LEU A 79 2.56 -6.57 -14.75
N TRP A 80 3.83 -6.35 -15.07
CA TRP A 80 4.83 -7.42 -14.97
C TRP A 80 5.04 -7.87 -13.53
N GLU A 81 5.23 -6.96 -12.58
CA GLU A 81 5.35 -7.31 -11.17
C GLU A 81 4.13 -8.13 -10.71
N MET A 82 2.92 -7.71 -11.08
CA MET A 82 1.70 -8.47 -10.80
C MET A 82 1.69 -9.86 -11.41
N PHE A 83 2.10 -9.98 -12.68
CA PHE A 83 2.13 -11.27 -13.36
C PHE A 83 3.13 -12.21 -12.71
N LEU A 84 4.36 -11.75 -12.51
CA LEU A 84 5.45 -12.51 -11.90
C LEU A 84 5.08 -12.97 -10.49
N HIS A 85 4.49 -12.09 -9.68
CA HIS A 85 4.04 -12.43 -8.34
C HIS A 85 2.84 -13.39 -8.35
N LYS A 86 1.75 -13.03 -9.04
CA LYS A 86 0.47 -13.75 -8.96
C LYS A 86 0.53 -15.11 -9.66
N VAL A 87 1.24 -15.19 -10.78
CA VAL A 87 1.28 -16.38 -11.65
C VAL A 87 2.51 -17.22 -11.37
N LEU A 88 3.70 -16.62 -11.35
CA LEU A 88 4.97 -17.34 -11.17
C LEU A 88 5.38 -17.50 -9.70
N LYS A 89 4.63 -16.89 -8.76
CA LYS A 89 4.86 -16.97 -7.31
C LYS A 89 6.23 -16.45 -6.87
N MET A 90 6.78 -15.49 -7.62
CA MET A 90 7.99 -14.76 -7.22
C MET A 90 7.70 -13.88 -6.01
N THR A 91 8.71 -13.71 -5.15
CA THR A 91 8.62 -12.88 -3.94
C THR A 91 8.78 -11.40 -4.27
N TRP A 92 8.36 -10.51 -3.37
CA TRP A 92 8.40 -9.05 -3.58
C TRP A 92 9.82 -8.53 -3.86
N ASP A 93 10.83 -9.10 -3.22
CA ASP A 93 12.25 -8.77 -3.44
C ASP A 93 12.78 -9.19 -4.82
N GLN A 94 12.10 -10.11 -5.51
CA GLN A 94 12.53 -10.66 -6.81
C GLN A 94 11.81 -10.04 -8.00
N VAL A 95 10.55 -9.64 -7.85
CA VAL A 95 9.72 -9.22 -8.99
C VAL A 95 10.21 -7.92 -9.63
N HIS A 96 10.77 -7.00 -8.84
CA HIS A 96 11.20 -5.69 -9.32
C HIS A 96 12.32 -5.81 -10.37
N ASP A 97 13.38 -6.57 -10.04
CA ASP A 97 14.54 -6.75 -10.92
C ASP A 97 14.14 -7.38 -12.27
N GLU A 98 13.21 -8.33 -12.25
CA GLU A 98 12.74 -9.00 -13.46
C GLU A 98 11.78 -8.11 -14.27
N ALA A 99 10.87 -7.38 -13.61
CA ALA A 99 9.95 -6.45 -14.27
C ALA A 99 10.70 -5.30 -14.97
N GLU A 100 11.77 -4.79 -14.37
CA GLU A 100 12.65 -3.76 -14.95
C GLU A 100 13.26 -4.21 -16.29
N ASN A 101 13.62 -5.49 -16.42
CA ASN A 101 14.14 -6.01 -17.69
C ASN A 101 13.05 -6.21 -18.74
N LEU A 102 11.86 -6.66 -18.31
CA LEU A 102 10.77 -7.04 -19.21
C LEU A 102 9.97 -5.83 -19.74
N GLU A 103 9.87 -4.73 -18.99
CA GLU A 103 9.06 -3.58 -19.36
C GLU A 103 9.51 -2.93 -20.68
N HIS A 104 10.81 -2.91 -20.94
CA HIS A 104 11.42 -2.27 -22.11
C HIS A 104 11.27 -3.10 -23.40
N CYS A 105 11.04 -4.40 -23.27
CA CYS A 105 10.95 -5.33 -24.42
C CYS A 105 9.51 -5.74 -24.75
N SER A 106 8.52 -5.17 -24.06
CA SER A 106 7.12 -5.59 -24.15
C SER A 106 6.29 -4.67 -25.04
N SER A 107 5.65 -5.25 -26.07
CA SER A 107 4.67 -4.53 -26.89
C SER A 107 3.39 -4.20 -26.09
N GLU A 108 2.70 -3.11 -26.45
CA GLU A 108 1.40 -2.75 -25.84
C GLU A 108 0.39 -3.91 -25.89
N LYS A 109 0.31 -4.62 -27.02
CA LYS A 109 -0.59 -5.76 -27.19
C LYS A 109 -0.33 -6.89 -26.19
N LEU A 110 0.95 -7.17 -25.87
CA LEU A 110 1.30 -8.18 -24.86
C LEU A 110 0.81 -7.74 -23.48
N ILE A 111 1.05 -6.48 -23.14
CA ILE A 111 0.72 -5.91 -21.84
C ILE A 111 -0.78 -5.86 -21.63
N ASP A 112 -1.55 -5.51 -22.66
CA ASP A 112 -3.00 -5.57 -22.64
C ASP A 112 -3.55 -6.98 -22.41
N ASN A 113 -2.91 -8.00 -22.99
CA ASN A 113 -3.28 -9.39 -22.74
C ASN A 113 -2.94 -9.83 -21.31
N ILE A 114 -1.80 -9.37 -20.77
CA ILE A 114 -1.41 -9.61 -19.37
C ILE A 114 -2.42 -8.96 -18.42
N ASP A 115 -2.79 -7.70 -18.65
CA ASP A 115 -3.77 -6.96 -17.86
C ASP A 115 -5.13 -7.68 -17.82
N ALA A 116 -5.65 -8.04 -19.00
CA ALA A 116 -6.88 -8.79 -19.13
C ALA A 116 -6.81 -10.17 -18.45
N PHE A 117 -5.70 -10.89 -18.62
CA PHE A 117 -5.46 -12.18 -17.97
C PHE A 117 -5.45 -12.09 -16.45
N LEU A 118 -4.89 -11.02 -15.89
CA LEU A 118 -4.83 -10.78 -14.44
C LEU A 118 -6.17 -10.34 -13.84
N GLY A 119 -7.14 -10.00 -14.68
CA GLY A 119 -8.47 -9.51 -14.30
C GLY A 119 -8.54 -7.99 -14.12
N ASN A 120 -7.71 -7.23 -14.84
CA ASN A 120 -7.58 -5.77 -14.76
C ASN A 120 -7.26 -5.27 -13.33
N PRO A 121 -6.14 -5.70 -12.73
CA PRO A 121 -5.75 -5.28 -11.39
C PRO A 121 -5.56 -3.76 -11.32
N ARG A 122 -6.09 -3.15 -10.25
CA ARG A 122 -5.91 -1.71 -9.97
C ARG A 122 -4.61 -1.39 -9.24
N PHE A 123 -3.97 -2.37 -8.62
CA PHE A 123 -2.78 -2.20 -7.81
C PHE A 123 -1.80 -3.35 -8.08
N ASP A 124 -0.52 -3.05 -7.92
CA ASP A 124 0.55 -4.03 -8.03
C ASP A 124 0.71 -4.88 -6.75
N PRO A 125 1.67 -5.82 -6.66
CA PRO A 125 1.83 -6.66 -5.47
C PRO A 125 2.16 -5.88 -4.21
N HIS A 126 2.72 -4.68 -4.37
CA HIS A 126 3.19 -3.78 -3.31
C HIS A 126 2.15 -2.71 -2.96
N GLY A 127 1.05 -2.63 -3.71
CA GLY A 127 -0.06 -1.69 -3.50
C GLY A 127 0.08 -0.40 -4.30
N ASP A 128 1.07 -0.31 -5.18
CA ASP A 128 1.22 0.83 -6.05
C ASP A 128 0.15 0.84 -7.16
N PRO A 129 -0.43 2.01 -7.47
CA PRO A 129 -1.58 2.11 -8.38
C PRO A 129 -1.21 1.75 -9.82
N ILE A 130 -1.91 0.83 -10.46
CA ILE A 130 -1.72 0.54 -11.89
C ILE A 130 -2.58 1.53 -12.67
N PRO A 131 -1.99 2.43 -13.47
CA PRO A 131 -2.78 3.34 -14.29
C PRO A 131 -3.57 2.54 -15.32
N ASP A 132 -4.79 2.96 -15.63
CA ASP A 132 -5.61 2.34 -16.68
C ASP A 132 -5.08 2.63 -18.10
N LYS A 133 -5.82 2.23 -19.15
CA LYS A 133 -5.38 2.42 -20.54
C LYS A 133 -5.35 3.90 -20.94
N GLU A 134 -6.15 4.71 -20.26
CA GLU A 134 -6.24 6.15 -20.40
C GLU A 134 -5.17 6.88 -19.56
N GLY A 135 -4.39 6.11 -18.78
CA GLY A 135 -3.30 6.63 -17.97
C GLY A 135 -3.72 7.20 -16.62
N ILE A 136 -4.95 6.91 -16.18
CA ILE A 136 -5.51 7.41 -14.92
C ILE A 136 -5.10 6.46 -13.80
N PHE A 137 -4.46 7.02 -12.78
CA PHE A 137 -4.07 6.25 -11.59
C PHE A 137 -5.25 6.11 -10.63
N PRO A 138 -5.54 4.89 -10.15
CA PRO A 138 -6.56 4.69 -9.13
C PRO A 138 -6.13 5.32 -7.80
N GLU A 139 -7.06 6.03 -7.16
CA GLU A 139 -6.86 6.55 -5.81
C GLU A 139 -7.15 5.48 -4.75
N ILE A 140 -6.54 5.67 -3.57
CA ILE A 140 -6.83 4.93 -2.35
C ILE A 140 -7.39 5.91 -1.31
N PRO A 141 -8.71 6.16 -1.28
CA PRO A 141 -9.29 7.15 -0.39
C PRO A 141 -9.00 6.86 1.08
N GLY A 142 -8.62 7.90 1.82
CA GLY A 142 -8.33 7.80 3.25
C GLY A 142 -7.00 7.13 3.60
N SER A 143 -6.17 6.79 2.60
CA SER A 143 -4.82 6.30 2.85
C SER A 143 -3.97 7.36 3.54
N ARG A 144 -3.07 6.89 4.42
CA ARG A 144 -2.10 7.71 5.14
C ARG A 144 -0.92 6.84 5.57
N LEU A 145 0.18 7.47 5.95
CA LEU A 145 1.31 6.73 6.49
C LEU A 145 0.97 6.17 7.88
N LEU A 146 1.42 4.95 8.16
CA LEU A 146 1.25 4.34 9.47
C LEU A 146 1.90 5.19 10.57
N SER A 147 3.02 5.87 10.25
CA SER A 147 3.69 6.81 11.15
C SER A 147 2.85 8.05 11.52
N GLU A 148 1.78 8.34 10.80
CA GLU A 148 0.86 9.46 11.03
C GLU A 148 -0.46 9.02 11.67
N CYS A 149 -0.62 7.72 11.89
CA CYS A 149 -1.86 7.14 12.41
C CYS A 149 -2.06 7.37 13.91
N GLN A 150 -3.33 7.31 14.31
CA GLN A 150 -3.78 7.49 15.68
C GLN A 150 -3.64 6.18 16.47
N VAL A 151 -3.10 6.30 17.68
CA VAL A 151 -2.99 5.18 18.61
C VAL A 151 -4.37 4.73 19.05
N GLY A 152 -4.56 3.41 19.16
CA GLY A 152 -5.81 2.78 19.60
C GLY A 152 -6.73 2.38 18.45
N GLU A 153 -6.32 2.58 17.20
CA GLU A 153 -7.12 2.27 16.01
C GLU A 153 -6.58 1.05 15.24
N MET A 154 -7.48 0.45 14.46
CA MET A 154 -7.18 -0.63 13.52
C MET A 154 -7.00 -0.06 12.11
N TYR A 155 -5.99 -0.54 11.41
CA TYR A 155 -5.69 -0.14 10.05
C TYR A 155 -5.46 -1.36 9.16
N ASN A 156 -5.66 -1.19 7.85
CA ASN A 156 -5.39 -2.19 6.83
C ASN A 156 -4.21 -1.72 5.95
N ILE A 157 -3.21 -2.58 5.76
CA ILE A 157 -2.05 -2.27 4.91
C ILE A 157 -2.49 -2.27 3.46
N VAL A 158 -2.34 -1.13 2.78
CA VAL A 158 -2.75 -0.96 1.39
C VAL A 158 -1.59 -0.76 0.43
N ARG A 159 -0.43 -0.30 0.93
CA ARG A 159 0.75 -0.08 0.09
C ARG A 159 2.04 -0.01 0.91
N VAL A 160 3.16 -0.39 0.31
CA VAL A 160 4.53 -0.17 0.80
C VAL A 160 5.34 0.64 -0.22
N LYS A 161 6.04 1.71 0.22
CA LYS A 161 6.66 2.70 -0.69
C LYS A 161 8.08 2.34 -1.16
N ASP A 162 8.98 2.12 -0.21
CA ASP A 162 10.40 1.90 -0.49
C ASP A 162 10.64 0.42 -0.82
N ARG A 163 11.06 0.19 -2.07
CA ARG A 163 11.31 -1.12 -2.68
C ARG A 163 12.76 -1.56 -2.61
N SER A 164 13.57 -0.96 -1.73
CA SER A 164 14.90 -1.50 -1.43
C SER A 164 14.78 -2.95 -0.99
N ARG A 165 15.73 -3.78 -1.44
CA ARG A 165 15.75 -5.21 -1.15
C ARG A 165 15.65 -5.48 0.35
N ASP A 166 16.42 -4.75 1.16
CA ASP A 166 16.43 -4.88 2.62
C ASP A 166 15.04 -4.65 3.25
N LEU A 167 14.27 -3.67 2.76
CA LEU A 167 12.91 -3.42 3.25
C LEU A 167 11.92 -4.46 2.75
N MET A 168 12.04 -4.92 1.51
CA MET A 168 11.18 -5.97 0.97
C MET A 168 11.39 -7.31 1.69
N GLU A 169 12.64 -7.65 2.03
CA GLU A 169 12.97 -8.78 2.90
C GLU A 169 12.37 -8.60 4.29
N TYR A 170 12.55 -7.43 4.91
CA TYR A 170 11.94 -7.12 6.21
C TYR A 170 10.40 -7.27 6.19
N PHE A 171 9.72 -6.68 5.21
CA PHE A 171 8.26 -6.78 5.13
C PHE A 171 7.80 -8.22 4.93
N SER A 172 8.53 -9.00 4.14
CA SER A 172 8.24 -10.41 3.91
C SER A 172 8.42 -11.24 5.18
N ASP A 173 9.53 -11.08 5.89
CA ASP A 173 9.87 -11.87 7.08
C ASP A 173 8.95 -11.58 8.28
N PHE A 174 8.59 -10.30 8.46
CA PHE A 174 7.70 -9.88 9.56
C PHE A 174 6.22 -9.85 9.15
N GLY A 175 5.92 -10.20 7.90
CA GLY A 175 4.58 -10.43 7.38
C GLY A 175 3.75 -9.16 7.16
N PHE A 176 4.37 -8.05 6.79
CA PHE A 176 3.71 -6.82 6.34
C PHE A 176 3.21 -6.95 4.90
N TYR A 177 2.18 -7.78 4.71
CA TYR A 177 1.54 -7.97 3.41
C TYR A 177 0.35 -7.04 3.22
N LEU A 178 0.01 -6.77 1.95
CA LEU A 178 -1.21 -6.07 1.59
C LEU A 178 -2.45 -6.79 2.13
N GLY A 179 -3.44 -6.00 2.53
CA GLY A 179 -4.68 -6.49 3.11
C GLY A 179 -4.54 -6.97 4.55
N ARG A 180 -3.33 -7.00 5.13
CA ARG A 180 -3.16 -7.38 6.54
C ARG A 180 -3.58 -6.24 7.45
N ASN A 181 -4.30 -6.59 8.51
CA ASN A 181 -4.71 -5.62 9.52
C ASN A 181 -3.63 -5.44 10.59
N ILE A 182 -3.47 -4.20 11.01
CA ILE A 182 -2.50 -3.75 11.98
C ILE A 182 -3.18 -2.88 13.04
N PHE A 183 -3.04 -3.24 14.30
CA PHE A 183 -3.54 -2.45 15.41
C PHE A 183 -2.41 -1.63 16.03
N LEU A 184 -2.59 -0.32 16.16
CA LEU A 184 -1.57 0.58 16.71
C LEU A 184 -1.73 0.72 18.23
N HIS A 185 -0.91 0.04 19.02
CA HIS A 185 -1.00 0.03 20.48
C HIS A 185 -0.49 1.32 21.14
N HIS A 186 0.69 1.79 20.74
CA HIS A 186 1.29 3.00 21.28
C HIS A 186 2.44 3.49 20.41
N ARG A 187 2.81 4.75 20.64
CA ARG A 187 3.95 5.43 20.05
C ARG A 187 4.97 5.72 21.14
N LEU A 188 6.19 5.22 20.97
CA LEU A 188 7.30 5.49 21.88
C LEU A 188 7.73 6.94 21.73
N LYS A 189 7.95 7.63 22.85
CA LYS A 189 8.23 9.07 22.84
C LYS A 189 9.65 9.40 22.38
N ASP A 190 10.59 8.48 22.61
CA ASP A 190 12.02 8.74 22.45
C ASP A 190 12.43 8.83 20.98
N ASP A 191 11.96 7.91 20.14
CA ASP A 191 12.37 7.75 18.74
C ASP A 191 11.18 7.68 17.75
N GLN A 192 9.96 7.91 18.24
CA GLN A 192 8.72 7.80 17.46
C GLN A 192 8.44 6.40 16.90
N SER A 193 9.12 5.36 17.41
CA SER A 193 8.82 3.97 17.07
C SER A 193 7.41 3.59 17.50
N LEU A 194 6.78 2.69 16.74
CA LEU A 194 5.41 2.26 16.96
C LEU A 194 5.40 0.83 17.51
N VAL A 195 4.54 0.59 18.49
CA VAL A 195 4.22 -0.76 18.93
C VAL A 195 2.91 -1.17 18.30
N VAL A 196 2.97 -2.22 17.50
CA VAL A 196 1.90 -2.65 16.63
C VAL A 196 1.56 -4.12 16.87
N GLU A 197 0.31 -4.49 16.61
CA GLU A 197 -0.13 -5.89 16.60
C GLU A 197 -0.54 -6.28 15.19
N LEU A 198 0.12 -7.33 14.67
CA LEU A 198 -0.09 -7.90 13.34
C LEU A 198 -0.50 -9.36 13.49
N GLY A 199 -1.82 -9.62 13.41
CA GLY A 199 -2.35 -10.95 13.73
C GLY A 199 -2.17 -11.28 15.22
N GLN A 200 -1.36 -12.29 15.56
CA GLN A 200 -1.06 -12.64 16.97
C GLN A 200 0.19 -11.95 17.53
N GLN A 201 1.02 -11.37 16.66
CA GLN A 201 2.33 -10.87 17.06
C GLN A 201 2.25 -9.40 17.43
N LYS A 202 2.70 -9.08 18.64
CA LYS A 202 2.96 -7.70 19.06
C LYS A 202 4.44 -7.42 18.86
N THR A 203 4.76 -6.40 18.07
CA THR A 203 6.14 -6.04 17.72
C THR A 203 6.35 -4.53 17.77
N VAL A 204 7.62 -4.12 17.79
CA VAL A 204 8.03 -2.72 17.69
C VAL A 204 8.59 -2.50 16.28
N ILE A 205 8.11 -1.47 15.61
CA ILE A 205 8.65 -1.01 14.32
C ILE A 205 9.19 0.40 14.46
N SER A 206 10.30 0.68 13.79
CA SER A 206 10.89 2.02 13.81
C SER A 206 10.02 3.04 13.08
N HIS A 207 10.23 4.31 13.38
CA HIS A 207 9.57 5.40 12.63
C HIS A 207 9.83 5.30 11.12
N PHE A 208 11.04 4.89 10.72
CA PHE A 208 11.40 4.70 9.31
C PHE A 208 10.56 3.62 8.63
N ILE A 209 10.39 2.45 9.27
CA ILE A 209 9.52 1.37 8.75
C ILE A 209 8.07 1.87 8.67
N ALA A 210 7.57 2.51 9.72
CA ALA A 210 6.19 3.02 9.76
C ALA A 210 5.91 4.09 8.68
N SER A 211 6.91 4.91 8.33
CA SER A 211 6.80 5.92 7.27
C SER A 211 6.84 5.34 5.84
N ASN A 212 7.13 4.05 5.70
CA ASN A 212 7.12 3.34 4.42
C ASN A 212 5.89 2.46 4.21
N ILE A 213 4.98 2.41 5.20
CA ILE A 213 3.73 1.64 5.12
C ILE A 213 2.57 2.63 5.01
N GLU A 214 1.80 2.54 3.93
CA GLU A 214 0.52 3.22 3.78
C GLU A 214 -0.62 2.30 4.18
N VAL A 215 -1.54 2.87 4.96
CA VAL A 215 -2.68 2.15 5.53
C VAL A 215 -3.98 2.93 5.36
N VAL A 216 -5.10 2.22 5.42
CA VAL A 216 -6.45 2.82 5.55
C VAL A 216 -7.08 2.41 6.87
N GLY A 217 -7.86 3.31 7.47
CA GLY A 217 -8.60 3.00 8.70
C GLY A 217 -9.57 1.83 8.49
N SER A 218 -9.63 0.91 9.45
CA SER A 218 -10.56 -0.22 9.45
C SER A 218 -11.53 -0.09 10.60
N LYS A 219 -12.83 -0.13 10.29
CA LYS A 219 -13.86 -0.08 11.33
C LYS A 219 -13.99 -1.43 12.00
N THR A 220 -14.03 -1.44 13.33
CA THR A 220 -14.19 -2.64 14.14
C THR A 220 -15.50 -2.61 14.92
N LEU A 221 -15.83 -3.72 15.55
CA LEU A 221 -17.00 -3.79 16.42
C LEU A 221 -16.89 -2.87 17.65
N GLU A 222 -15.67 -2.64 18.15
CA GLU A 222 -15.41 -1.70 19.26
C GLU A 222 -15.91 -0.29 18.93
N ASP A 223 -15.71 0.13 17.67
CA ASP A 223 -15.97 1.50 17.18
C ASP A 223 -17.46 1.83 17.03
N LEU A 224 -18.35 0.82 17.10
CA LEU A 224 -19.79 1.06 17.04
C LEU A 224 -20.25 1.91 18.23
N LYS A 225 -21.16 2.84 17.96
CA LYS A 225 -21.93 3.55 18.99
C LYS A 225 -23.08 2.67 19.48
N ILE A 226 -23.62 2.99 20.65
CA ILE A 226 -24.81 2.30 21.16
C ILE A 226 -25.97 2.49 20.17
N ASN A 227 -26.68 1.40 19.88
CA ASN A 227 -27.72 1.22 18.86
C ASN A 227 -27.24 1.35 17.40
N GLU A 228 -25.92 1.46 17.17
CA GLU A 228 -25.36 1.41 15.82
C GLU A 228 -25.23 -0.05 15.37
N LYS A 229 -25.50 -0.26 14.08
CA LYS A 229 -25.39 -1.56 13.42
C LYS A 229 -24.14 -1.60 12.53
N GLY A 230 -23.52 -2.76 12.44
CA GLY A 230 -22.42 -3.04 11.53
C GLY A 230 -22.56 -4.45 10.94
N ILE A 231 -22.05 -4.63 9.72
CA ILE A 231 -21.97 -5.96 9.11
C ILE A 231 -20.57 -6.49 9.30
N VAL A 232 -20.42 -7.68 9.89
CA VAL A 232 -19.11 -8.33 10.03
C VAL A 232 -18.52 -8.56 8.65
N ASP A 233 -17.30 -8.08 8.44
CA ASP A 233 -16.50 -8.44 7.27
C ASP A 233 -15.70 -9.71 7.57
N GLU A 234 -14.84 -9.65 8.58
CA GLU A 234 -14.02 -10.78 9.01
C GLU A 234 -13.69 -10.74 10.51
N VAL A 235 -13.17 -11.87 11.01
CA VAL A 235 -12.66 -12.00 12.38
C VAL A 235 -11.13 -12.14 12.33
N ASN A 236 -10.44 -11.05 12.63
CA ASN A 236 -8.99 -10.95 12.79
C ASN A 236 -8.54 -11.47 14.17
N ALA A 237 -8.95 -12.69 14.50
CA ALA A 237 -8.51 -13.44 15.68
C ALA A 237 -7.98 -14.81 15.23
N SER A 238 -7.41 -15.58 16.15
CA SER A 238 -6.81 -16.88 15.85
C SER A 238 -6.90 -17.83 17.04
N GLY A 239 -6.65 -19.12 16.79
CA GLY A 239 -6.77 -20.17 17.81
C GLY A 239 -8.18 -20.27 18.40
N LEU A 240 -8.25 -20.56 19.70
CA LEU A 240 -9.52 -20.76 20.43
C LEU A 240 -10.44 -19.55 20.40
N LEU A 241 -9.88 -18.33 20.46
CA LEU A 241 -10.69 -17.10 20.41
C LEU A 241 -11.45 -17.00 19.09
N ARG A 242 -10.78 -17.28 17.97
CA ARG A 242 -11.42 -17.27 16.65
C ARG A 242 -12.56 -18.28 16.58
N SER A 243 -12.32 -19.52 16.99
CA SER A 243 -13.35 -20.57 16.98
C SER A 243 -14.55 -20.14 17.83
N ARG A 244 -14.31 -19.66 19.06
CA ARG A 244 -15.37 -19.13 19.94
C ARG A 244 -16.18 -18.01 19.27
N LEU A 245 -15.53 -17.03 18.66
CA LEU A 245 -16.24 -15.91 18.02
C LEU A 245 -17.12 -16.39 16.84
N LEU A 246 -16.62 -17.33 16.04
CA LEU A 246 -17.39 -17.90 14.93
C LEU A 246 -18.59 -18.73 15.44
N ASP A 247 -18.38 -19.54 16.48
CA ASP A 247 -19.45 -20.34 17.11
C ASP A 247 -20.55 -19.45 17.72
N LEU A 248 -20.17 -18.27 18.23
CA LEU A 248 -21.09 -17.25 18.74
C LEU A 248 -21.81 -16.46 17.63
N GLY A 249 -21.50 -16.72 16.36
CA GLY A 249 -22.20 -16.15 15.20
C GLY A 249 -21.56 -14.91 14.59
N PHE A 250 -20.37 -14.49 15.04
CA PHE A 250 -19.61 -13.40 14.41
C PHE A 250 -18.96 -13.87 13.10
N THR A 251 -19.79 -14.11 12.09
CA THR A 251 -19.38 -14.63 10.78
C THR A 251 -19.60 -13.57 9.70
N GLY A 252 -18.78 -13.59 8.65
CA GLY A 252 -18.85 -12.61 7.56
C GLY A 252 -20.27 -12.48 6.99
N GLY A 253 -20.76 -11.24 6.87
CA GLY A 253 -22.12 -10.91 6.43
C GLY A 253 -23.15 -10.84 7.55
N THR A 254 -22.81 -11.19 8.79
CA THR A 254 -23.75 -11.09 9.92
C THR A 254 -23.90 -9.64 10.36
N GLU A 255 -25.14 -9.16 10.49
CA GLU A 255 -25.44 -7.86 11.09
C GLU A 255 -25.34 -7.96 12.63
N ILE A 256 -24.64 -7.00 13.22
CA ILE A 256 -24.39 -6.90 14.65
C ILE A 256 -24.77 -5.50 15.12
N GLU A 257 -25.44 -5.40 16.26
CA GLU A 257 -25.80 -4.12 16.87
C GLU A 257 -25.14 -3.99 18.25
N LYS A 258 -24.48 -2.87 18.53
CA LYS A 258 -23.98 -2.60 19.88
C LYS A 258 -25.12 -2.12 20.76
N THR A 259 -25.46 -2.87 21.79
CA THR A 259 -26.67 -2.61 22.61
C THR A 259 -26.36 -1.89 23.91
N MET A 260 -25.21 -2.15 24.52
CA MET A 260 -24.85 -1.60 25.83
C MET A 260 -23.34 -1.54 26.00
N ILE A 261 -22.88 -0.62 26.83
CA ILE A 261 -21.52 -0.58 27.36
C ILE A 261 -21.64 -0.64 28.89
N ALA A 262 -20.84 -1.48 29.55
CA ALA A 262 -20.79 -1.51 31.00
C ALA A 262 -20.43 -0.13 31.58
N PRO A 263 -20.84 0.21 32.82
CA PRO A 263 -20.49 1.50 33.44
C PRO A 263 -18.98 1.77 33.52
N SER A 264 -18.17 0.72 33.58
CA SER A 264 -16.70 0.76 33.53
C SER A 264 -16.12 1.10 32.15
N GLY A 265 -16.94 1.11 31.09
CA GLY A 265 -16.51 1.26 29.70
C GLY A 265 -16.17 -0.06 28.99
N ASP A 266 -16.08 -1.17 29.73
CA ASP A 266 -15.72 -2.51 29.23
C ASP A 266 -16.26 -3.59 30.20
N PRO A 267 -16.91 -4.69 29.75
CA PRO A 267 -17.21 -5.07 28.36
C PRO A 267 -18.41 -4.35 27.74
N ALA A 268 -18.53 -4.45 26.41
CA ALA A 268 -19.72 -4.03 25.66
C ALA A 268 -20.56 -5.23 25.22
N SER A 269 -21.87 -5.05 25.08
CA SER A 269 -22.81 -6.09 24.66
C SER A 269 -23.27 -5.87 23.22
N TYR A 270 -23.27 -6.94 22.44
CA TYR A 270 -23.59 -6.95 21.03
C TYR A 270 -24.72 -7.93 20.74
N ARG A 271 -25.75 -7.48 20.04
CA ARG A 271 -26.83 -8.35 19.55
C ARG A 271 -26.37 -9.02 18.27
N VAL A 272 -26.34 -10.35 18.28
CA VAL A 272 -25.94 -11.22 17.19
C VAL A 272 -27.09 -12.18 16.94
N ARG A 273 -27.81 -12.00 15.83
CA ARG A 273 -29.06 -12.74 15.58
C ARG A 273 -30.02 -12.55 16.77
N ASP A 274 -30.46 -13.65 17.40
CA ASP A 274 -31.41 -13.64 18.53
C ASP A 274 -30.72 -13.65 19.90
N THR A 275 -29.39 -13.50 19.97
CA THR A 275 -28.63 -13.55 21.22
C THR A 275 -27.86 -12.25 21.48
N THR A 276 -27.56 -12.00 22.75
CA THR A 276 -26.71 -10.88 23.17
C THR A 276 -25.42 -11.43 23.76
N ILE A 277 -24.29 -11.04 23.18
CA ILE A 277 -22.96 -11.48 23.58
C ILE A 277 -22.19 -10.29 24.15
N ALA A 278 -21.65 -10.43 25.36
CA ALA A 278 -20.71 -9.48 25.93
C ALA A 278 -19.28 -9.80 25.46
N LEU A 279 -18.59 -8.81 24.89
CA LEU A 279 -17.20 -8.90 24.48
C LEU A 279 -16.40 -7.78 25.14
N ARG A 280 -15.18 -8.11 25.56
CA ARG A 280 -14.20 -7.09 25.95
C ARG A 280 -13.73 -6.29 24.73
N ASN A 281 -13.23 -5.08 24.95
CA ASN A 281 -12.77 -4.20 23.87
C ASN A 281 -11.64 -4.84 23.04
N ASP A 282 -10.75 -5.61 23.66
CA ASP A 282 -9.68 -6.35 22.97
C ASP A 282 -10.18 -7.54 22.12
N GLU A 283 -11.32 -8.13 22.48
CA GLU A 283 -12.02 -9.14 21.66
C GLU A 283 -12.82 -8.46 20.53
N ALA A 284 -13.55 -7.37 20.83
CA ALA A 284 -14.40 -6.66 19.89
C ALA A 284 -13.61 -6.02 18.73
N ARG A 285 -12.42 -5.46 19.00
CA ARG A 285 -11.57 -4.88 17.95
C ARG A 285 -11.05 -5.89 16.94
N LYS A 286 -11.07 -7.18 17.28
CA LYS A 286 -10.67 -8.27 16.37
C LYS A 286 -11.78 -8.65 15.39
N ILE A 287 -12.95 -8.03 15.49
CA ILE A 287 -14.07 -8.23 14.57
C ILE A 287 -14.16 -6.99 13.70
N LEU A 288 -13.79 -7.14 12.42
CA LEU A 288 -13.81 -6.07 11.45
C LEU A 288 -15.19 -5.96 10.83
N LEU A 289 -15.59 -4.72 10.55
CA LEU A 289 -16.86 -4.41 9.93
C LEU A 289 -16.64 -3.97 8.49
N LYS A 290 -17.62 -4.25 7.63
CA LYS A 290 -17.62 -3.73 6.27
C LYS A 290 -17.62 -2.22 6.32
N ASN A 291 -16.66 -1.61 5.62
CA ASN A 291 -16.70 -0.19 5.34
C ASN A 291 -17.98 0.08 4.54
N GLY A 292 -18.80 1.04 5.00
CA GLY A 292 -20.03 1.42 4.32
C GLY A 292 -19.74 1.74 2.87
N ARG A 293 -20.45 1.08 1.94
CA ARG A 293 -20.44 1.46 0.53
C ARG A 293 -21.10 2.80 0.34
#